data_AF-A0A645CF92-F1
#
_entry.id   AF-A0A645CF92-F1
#
_cell.length_a   1.000
_cell.length_b   1.000
_cell.length_c   1.000
_cell.angle_alpha   90.00
_cell.angle_beta   90.00
_cell.angle_gamma   90.00
#
_symmetry.space_group_name_H-M   'P 1'
#
loop_
_entity.id
_entity.type
_entity.pdbx_description
1 polymer ?
#
loop_
_entity_poly.entity_id
_entity_poly.type
_entity_poly.pdbx_seq_one_letter_code
_entity_poly.pdbx_strand_id
1 'polypeptide(L)'
;MTEVTDRDAKQPVGVFDFVNTDGMLRMGDNRYIPVEKNGQVRFGTGTVRQGVLEASNADLAEQMTKVIEAQRSFSYNLRMVTVSDEIETTVNNLRS
;
A
#
# COMPACT_ATOMS: atom_id res chain seq x y z
N MET A 1 15.19 -28.99 -17.53
CA MET A 1 14.69 -29.55 -16.26
C MET A 1 15.90 -29.71 -15.36
N THR A 2 16.24 -28.68 -14.59
CA THR A 2 17.31 -28.79 -13.59
C THR A 2 16.78 -29.66 -12.46
N GLU A 3 17.31 -30.88 -12.37
CA GLU A 3 17.06 -31.74 -11.22
C GLU A 3 17.49 -31.01 -9.96
N VAL A 4 16.60 -30.94 -8.98
CA VAL A 4 16.91 -30.36 -7.67
C VAL A 4 17.74 -31.39 -6.92
N THR A 5 19.06 -31.29 -7.05
CA THR A 5 20.03 -32.23 -6.44
C THR A 5 20.07 -32.15 -4.91
N ASP A 6 19.60 -31.04 -4.31
CA ASP A 6 19.41 -30.91 -2.86
C ASP A 6 18.46 -29.72 -2.59
N ARG A 7 17.40 -29.92 -1.79
CA ARG A 7 16.42 -28.85 -1.46
C ARG A 7 16.91 -27.94 -0.33
N ASP A 8 17.89 -28.38 0.44
CA ASP A 8 18.43 -27.70 1.62
C ASP A 8 19.78 -27.01 1.36
N ALA A 9 20.32 -27.14 0.15
CA ALA A 9 21.52 -26.42 -0.26
C ALA A 9 21.25 -24.90 -0.26
N LYS A 10 22.08 -24.14 0.47
CA LYS A 10 22.09 -22.67 0.44
C LYS A 10 22.44 -22.22 -0.97
N GLN A 11 21.43 -21.75 -1.70
CA GLN A 11 21.64 -21.16 -3.01
C GLN A 11 22.33 -19.80 -2.84
N PRO A 12 23.34 -19.46 -3.67
CA PRO A 12 24.02 -18.17 -3.60
C PRO A 12 23.13 -17.08 -4.20
N VAL A 13 22.05 -16.74 -3.50
CA VAL A 13 21.15 -15.64 -3.86
C VAL A 13 21.76 -14.35 -3.31
N GLY A 14 22.14 -13.45 -4.22
CA GLY A 14 22.61 -12.11 -3.84
C GLY A 14 21.43 -11.24 -3.39
N VAL A 15 21.52 -10.68 -2.19
CA VAL A 15 20.57 -9.67 -1.71
C VAL A 15 21.10 -8.30 -2.08
N PHE A 16 20.26 -7.50 -2.73
CA PHE A 16 20.57 -6.14 -3.14
C PHE A 16 19.54 -5.19 -2.57
N ASP A 17 19.95 -3.96 -2.32
CA ASP A 17 19.12 -2.92 -1.72
C ASP A 17 19.37 -1.57 -2.41
N PHE A 18 18.55 -0.58 -2.11
CA PHE A 18 18.63 0.80 -2.61
C PHE A 18 18.76 1.77 -1.43
N VAL A 19 19.40 2.92 -1.65
CA VAL A 19 19.53 3.94 -0.59
C VAL A 19 18.18 4.44 -0.11
N ASN A 20 17.25 4.59 -1.06
CA ASN A 20 15.87 4.95 -0.78
C ASN A 20 14.95 3.93 -1.45
N THR A 21 14.03 3.33 -0.70
CA THR A 21 13.04 2.37 -1.21
C THR A 21 11.66 2.99 -1.44
N ASP A 22 11.47 4.26 -1.05
CA ASP A 22 10.22 4.98 -1.26
C ASP A 22 10.04 5.40 -2.72
N GLY A 23 8.80 5.38 -3.18
CA GLY A 23 8.42 5.88 -4.49
C GLY A 23 8.90 5.04 -5.67
N MET A 24 9.32 3.80 -5.44
CA MET A 24 9.59 2.84 -6.52
C MET A 24 8.31 2.58 -7.33
N LEU A 25 8.47 2.38 -8.63
CA LEU A 25 7.35 2.10 -9.52
C LEU A 25 6.87 0.66 -9.32
N ARG A 26 5.64 0.49 -8.83
CA ARG A 26 5.02 -0.83 -8.64
C ARG A 26 4.63 -1.44 -9.99
N MET A 27 5.21 -2.59 -10.31
CA MET A 27 4.96 -3.34 -11.56
C MET A 27 3.95 -4.49 -11.40
N GLY A 28 3.38 -4.64 -10.20
CA GLY A 28 2.48 -5.76 -9.85
C GLY A 28 3.22 -6.96 -9.27
N ASP A 29 2.49 -7.91 -8.68
CA ASP A 29 3.03 -9.13 -8.06
C ASP A 29 4.17 -8.89 -7.06
N ASN A 30 4.07 -7.83 -6.25
CA ASN A 30 5.12 -7.37 -5.32
C ASN A 30 6.46 -7.00 -5.98
N ARG A 31 6.51 -6.81 -7.31
CA ARG A 31 7.68 -6.32 -8.03
C ARG A 31 7.69 -4.80 -8.11
N TYR A 32 8.88 -4.23 -7.99
CA TYR A 32 9.12 -2.80 -8.04
C TYR A 32 10.28 -2.49 -8.98
N ILE A 33 10.19 -1.39 -9.72
CA ILE A 33 11.27 -0.82 -10.51
C ILE A 33 11.82 0.42 -9.78
N PRO A 34 13.14 0.51 -9.55
CA PRO A 34 13.75 1.73 -9.03
C PRO A 34 13.63 2.86 -10.06
N VAL A 35 13.33 4.06 -9.58
CA VAL A 35 13.46 5.31 -10.34
C VAL A 35 14.75 6.03 -9.92
N GLU A 36 15.10 7.10 -10.61
CA GLU A 36 16.34 7.86 -10.39
C GLU A 36 16.55 8.29 -8.92
N LYS A 37 15.46 8.59 -8.20
CA LYS A 37 15.45 8.96 -6.78
C LYS A 37 15.96 7.85 -5.84
N ASN A 38 15.86 6.57 -6.23
CA ASN A 38 16.22 5.44 -5.37
C ASN A 38 17.74 5.25 -5.25
N GLY A 39 18.51 5.84 -6.17
CA GLY A 39 19.96 5.73 -6.24
C GLY A 39 20.44 4.43 -6.88
N GLN A 40 21.74 4.15 -6.76
CA GLN A 40 22.34 2.94 -7.32
C GLN A 40 22.08 1.72 -6.43
N VAL A 41 22.05 0.55 -7.08
CA VAL A 41 21.96 -0.75 -6.41
C VAL A 41 23.19 -0.95 -5.52
N ARG A 42 22.98 -1.32 -4.26
CA ARG A 42 24.03 -1.69 -3.30
C ARG A 42 23.85 -3.13 -2.83
N PHE A 43 24.92 -3.75 -2.34
CA PHE A 43 24.81 -5.02 -1.63
C PHE A 43 23.96 -4.84 -0.38
N GLY A 44 22.91 -5.65 -0.26
CA GLY A 44 22.05 -5.67 0.91
C GLY A 44 22.74 -6.41 2.06
N THR A 45 22.45 -6.01 3.29
CA THR A 45 22.95 -6.66 4.51
C THR A 45 22.03 -7.77 5.01
N GLY A 46 20.88 -7.98 4.34
CA GLY A 46 19.90 -8.98 4.69
C GLY A 46 20.41 -10.41 4.49
N THR A 47 19.96 -11.32 5.37
CA THR A 47 20.23 -12.76 5.24
C THR A 47 19.00 -13.47 4.71
N VAL A 48 19.16 -14.28 3.66
CA VAL A 48 18.06 -15.07 3.09
C VAL A 48 17.77 -16.25 4.02
N ARG A 49 16.52 -16.34 4.50
CA ARG A 49 16.01 -17.49 5.26
C ARG A 49 15.19 -18.37 4.32
N GLN A 50 15.67 -19.60 4.08
CA GLN A 50 14.92 -20.59 3.29
C GLN A 50 13.80 -21.23 4.13
N GLY A 51 12.71 -21.65 3.47
CA GLY A 51 11.59 -22.34 4.13
C GLY A 51 10.59 -21.45 4.89
N VAL A 52 10.75 -20.12 4.83
CA VAL A 52 9.86 -19.14 5.48
C VAL A 52 9.29 -18.20 4.43
N LEU A 53 7.99 -17.88 4.52
CA LEU A 53 7.34 -16.87 3.70
C LEU A 53 7.26 -15.56 4.50
N GLU A 54 7.64 -14.44 3.89
CA GLU A 54 7.46 -13.13 4.50
C GLU A 54 5.97 -12.81 4.63
N ALA A 55 5.51 -12.64 5.88
CA ALA A 55 4.15 -12.25 6.16
C ALA A 55 3.92 -10.79 5.73
N SER A 56 2.70 -10.49 5.29
CA SER A 56 2.33 -9.11 4.99
C SER A 56 2.39 -8.27 6.27
N ASN A 57 3.02 -7.10 6.20
CA ASN A 57 3.02 -6.13 7.30
C ASN A 57 1.68 -5.37 7.45
N ALA A 58 0.65 -5.76 6.70
CA ALA A 58 -0.66 -5.10 6.75
C ALA A 58 -1.54 -5.74 7.82
N ASP A 59 -1.90 -4.98 8.85
CA ASP A 59 -2.93 -5.39 9.81
C ASP A 59 -4.31 -5.15 9.20
N LEU A 60 -5.02 -6.23 8.89
CA LEU A 60 -6.34 -6.18 8.29
C LEU A 60 -7.37 -5.43 9.15
N ALA A 61 -7.30 -5.56 10.48
CA ALA A 61 -8.25 -4.91 11.38
C ALA A 61 -8.07 -3.38 11.36
N GLU A 62 -6.81 -2.93 11.34
CA GLU A 62 -6.49 -1.50 11.20
C GLU A 62 -6.94 -0.96 9.84
N GLN A 63 -6.67 -1.70 8.74
CA GLN A 63 -7.09 -1.28 7.41
C GLN A 63 -8.61 -1.20 7.27
N MET A 64 -9.37 -2.15 7.84
CA MET A 64 -10.83 -2.11 7.85
C MET A 64 -11.35 -0.91 8.64
N THR A 65 -10.72 -0.57 9.77
CA THR A 65 -11.08 0.60 10.57
C THR A 65 -10.90 1.89 9.76
N LYS A 66 -9.77 2.04 9.06
CA LYS A 66 -9.52 3.19 8.16
C LYS A 66 -10.56 3.31 7.04
N VAL A 67 -11.00 2.18 6.48
CA VAL A 67 -12.07 2.16 5.47
C VAL A 67 -13.41 2.62 6.08
N ILE A 68 -13.76 2.14 7.28
CA ILE A 68 -14.99 2.54 7.99
C ILE A 68 -14.98 4.05 8.31
N GLU A 69 -13.84 4.58 8.75
CA GLU A 69 -13.67 6.01 9.00
C GLU A 69 -13.87 6.83 7.72
N ALA A 70 -13.22 6.44 6.63
CA ALA A 70 -13.39 7.09 5.33
C ALA A 70 -14.87 7.07 4.86
N GLN A 71 -15.56 5.94 5.03
CA GLN A 71 -16.98 5.81 4.70
C GLN A 71 -17.87 6.71 5.57
N ARG A 72 -17.57 6.84 6.86
CA ARG A 72 -18.29 7.75 7.77
C ARG A 72 -18.07 9.21 7.38
N SER A 73 -16.83 9.61 7.11
CA SER A 73 -16.52 10.97 6.65
C SER A 73 -17.24 11.29 5.33
N PHE A 74 -17.24 10.35 4.38
CA PHE A 74 -17.98 10.51 3.13
C PHE A 74 -19.48 10.67 3.37
N SER A 75 -20.08 9.82 4.21
CA SER A 75 -21.51 9.89 4.54
C SER A 75 -21.87 11.19 5.27
N TYR A 76 -20.99 11.70 6.13
CA TYR A 76 -21.16 12.97 6.81
C TYR A 76 -21.13 14.14 5.82
N ASN A 77 -20.15 14.15 4.90
CA ASN A 77 -20.05 15.18 3.86
C ASN A 77 -21.29 15.19 2.96
N LEU A 78 -21.81 14.02 2.56
CA LEU A 78 -23.05 13.93 1.79
C LEU A 78 -24.25 14.51 2.55
N ARG A 79 -24.41 14.16 3.83
CA ARG A 79 -25.49 14.72 4.66
C ARG A 79 -25.36 16.23 4.81
N MET A 80 -24.14 16.75 4.99
CA MET A 80 -23.90 18.18 5.07
C MET A 80 -24.34 18.90 3.79
N VAL A 81 -24.02 18.34 2.62
CA VAL A 81 -24.49 18.87 1.32
C VAL A 81 -26.02 18.86 1.24
N THR A 82 -26.68 17.74 1.55
CA THR A 82 -28.15 17.67 1.52
C THR A 82 -28.81 18.68 2.46
N VAL A 83 -28.27 18.84 3.67
CA VAL A 83 -28.76 19.84 4.63
C VAL A 83 -28.52 21.26 4.12
N SER A 84 -27.39 21.53 3.45
CA SER A 84 -27.14 22.81 2.80
C SER A 84 -28.19 23.11 1.70
N ASP A 85 -28.51 22.13 0.85
CA ASP A 85 -29.52 22.28 -0.21
C ASP A 85 -30.94 22.52 0.37
N GLU A 86 -31.28 21.84 1.47
CA GLU A 86 -32.55 22.04 2.19
C GLU A 86 -32.66 23.45 2.80
N ILE A 87 -31.56 23.94 3.40
CA ILE A 87 -31.50 25.31 3.94
C ILE A 87 -31.63 26.32 2.81
N GLU A 88 -30.94 26.14 1.70
CA GLU A 88 -31.02 27.04 0.53
C GLU A 88 -32.47 27.14 0.01
N THR A 89 -33.13 25.99 -0.14
CA THR A 89 -34.53 25.92 -0.57
C THR A 89 -35.44 26.67 0.41
N THR A 90 -35.23 26.47 1.71
CA THR A 90 -36.01 27.15 2.77
C THR A 90 -35.82 28.66 2.74
N VAL A 91 -34.58 29.14 2.57
CA VAL A 91 -34.28 30.57 2.47
C VAL A 91 -34.94 31.19 1.23
N ASN A 92 -34.90 30.51 0.09
CA ASN A 92 -35.55 30.99 -1.12
C ASN A 92 -37.07 31.10 -0.97
N ASN A 93 -37.70 30.13 -0.31
CA ASN A 93 -39.15 30.15 -0.05
C ASN A 93 -39.59 31.28 0.90
N LEU A 94 -38.71 31.79 1.76
CA LEU A 94 -39.01 32.91 2.67
C LEU A 94 -38.82 34.29 2.03
N ARG A 95 -38.20 34.37 0.84
CA ARG A 95 -38.00 35.63 0.09
C ARG A 95 -39.10 35.89 -0.95
N SER A 96 -39.94 34.90 -1.24
CA SER A 96 -41.17 35.02 -2.04
C SER A 96 -42.35 35.44 -1.18
#